data_AF-A0A3D4S3S8-F1
#
_entry.id   AF-A0A3D4S3S8-F1
#
_cell.length_a   1.000
_cell.length_b   1.000
_cell.length_c   1.000
_cell.angle_alpha   90.00
_cell.angle_beta   90.00
_cell.angle_gamma   90.00
#
_symmetry.space_group_name_H-M   'P 1'
#
loop_
_entity.id
_entity.type
_entity.pdbx_description
1 polymer ?
#
loop_
_entity_poly.entity_id
_entity_poly.type
_entity_poly.pdbx_seq_one_letter_code
_entity_poly.pdbx_strand_id
1 'polypeptide(L)'
;MSKNTELLIEIMTVLVLVVALSFVPSPTTTLGLFTMVIPLWWYSFRRGVLPTVILALICSVVVVTAHGEWSSDIVSLLLVVFLLLISGAIPGFFSKFTIRTLFNRKTTSTILNVMTGTFLSSLLISIIAGLATSNADLANTLQHTLNVVATSWGSVFLGTLFTWLIGAIIFVVMIKWWPTGLIPRFTRHLSRRERSSLLND
;
A
#
# COMPACT_ATOMS: atom_id res chain seq x y z
N MET A 1 -13.26 13.14 -18.69
CA MET A 1 -11.84 13.03 -18.24
C MET A 1 -11.17 11.90 -19.01
N SER A 2 -9.96 12.11 -19.55
CA SER A 2 -9.27 11.09 -20.34
C SER A 2 -8.69 9.98 -19.45
N LYS A 3 -8.48 8.77 -20.00
CA LYS A 3 -7.88 7.64 -19.27
C LYS A 3 -6.49 7.98 -18.71
N ASN A 4 -5.71 8.75 -19.45
CA ASN A 4 -4.35 9.12 -19.04
C ASN A 4 -4.38 10.17 -17.92
N THR A 5 -5.33 11.10 -17.97
CA THR A 5 -5.54 12.09 -16.90
C THR A 5 -5.97 11.43 -15.60
N GLU A 6 -6.85 10.43 -15.65
CA GLU A 6 -7.26 9.65 -14.46
C GLU A 6 -6.08 8.90 -13.85
N LEU A 7 -5.31 8.21 -14.67
CA LEU A 7 -4.13 7.48 -14.21
C LEU A 7 -3.08 8.40 -13.59
N LEU A 8 -2.83 9.57 -14.19
CA LEU A 8 -1.87 10.53 -13.66
C LEU A 8 -2.32 11.12 -12.32
N ILE A 9 -3.60 11.48 -12.18
CA ILE A 9 -4.15 11.96 -10.90
C ILE A 9 -4.03 10.88 -9.83
N GLU A 10 -4.39 9.63 -10.13
CA GLU A 10 -4.26 8.52 -9.18
C GLU A 10 -2.82 8.32 -8.73
N ILE A 11 -1.87 8.28 -9.67
CA ILE A 11 -0.44 8.15 -9.36
C ILE A 11 0.03 9.29 -8.44
N MET A 12 -0.32 10.53 -8.77
CA MET A 12 0.09 11.69 -7.98
C MET A 12 -0.54 11.67 -6.59
N THR A 13 -1.83 11.32 -6.48
CA THR A 13 -2.51 11.22 -5.18
C THR A 13 -1.87 10.15 -4.30
N VAL A 14 -1.55 8.98 -4.87
CA VAL A 14 -0.91 7.88 -4.13
C VAL A 14 0.50 8.30 -3.73
N LEU A 15 1.28 8.90 -4.63
CA LEU A 15 2.63 9.38 -4.33
C LEU A 15 2.61 10.36 -3.14
N VAL A 16 1.76 11.39 -3.20
CA VAL A 16 1.63 12.39 -2.13
C VAL A 16 1.21 11.75 -0.81
N LEU A 17 0.24 10.82 -0.84
CA LEU A 17 -0.22 10.13 0.36
C LEU A 17 0.85 9.20 0.94
N VAL A 18 1.61 8.48 0.12
CA VAL A 18 2.70 7.61 0.58
C VAL A 18 3.77 8.45 1.28
N VAL A 19 4.19 9.56 0.67
CA VAL A 19 5.18 10.46 1.26
C VAL A 19 4.65 11.06 2.56
N ALA A 20 3.44 11.63 2.56
CA ALA A 20 2.83 12.22 3.75
C ALA A 20 2.71 11.20 4.90
N LEU A 21 2.27 9.97 4.59
CA LEU A 21 2.14 8.91 5.58
C LEU A 21 3.47 8.32 6.05
N SER A 22 4.58 8.54 5.31
CA SER A 22 5.91 8.15 5.76
C SER A 22 6.49 9.06 6.85
N PHE A 23 5.93 10.26 7.03
CA PHE A 23 6.29 11.17 8.12
C PHE A 23 5.42 10.98 9.38
N VAL A 24 4.44 10.07 9.36
CA VAL A 24 3.60 9.81 10.54
C VAL A 24 4.46 9.13 11.62
N PRO A 25 4.63 9.75 12.80
CA PRO A 25 5.47 9.19 13.84
C PRO A 25 4.86 7.91 14.42
N SER A 26 5.71 7.03 14.91
CA SER A 26 5.27 5.85 15.65
C SER A 26 4.55 6.26 16.95
N PRO A 27 3.42 5.63 17.30
CA PRO A 27 2.67 5.97 18.51
C PRO A 27 3.42 5.63 19.80
N THR A 28 4.37 4.69 19.74
CA THR A 28 5.21 4.30 20.88
C THR A 28 6.62 3.92 20.41
N THR A 29 7.56 3.87 21.34
CA THR A 29 8.96 3.47 21.10
C THR A 29 9.15 1.99 20.77
N THR A 30 8.09 1.18 20.74
CA THR A 30 8.17 -0.25 20.42
C THR A 30 7.17 -0.67 19.35
N LEU A 31 6.39 0.26 18.81
CA LEU A 31 5.33 -0.05 17.85
C LEU A 31 5.43 0.91 16.66
N GLY A 32 6.16 0.49 15.63
CA GLY A 32 6.19 1.18 14.35
C GLY A 32 4.99 0.80 13.47
N LEU A 33 4.29 1.81 12.93
CA LEU A 33 3.20 1.60 11.97
C LEU A 33 3.71 1.83 10.54
N PHE A 34 3.32 0.96 9.62
CA PHE A 34 3.72 1.03 8.21
C PHE A 34 2.60 1.67 7.35
N THR A 35 2.05 2.79 7.83
CA THR A 35 0.88 3.47 7.23
C THR A 35 1.09 3.88 5.78
N MET A 36 2.33 4.18 5.39
CA MET A 36 2.72 4.54 4.03
C MET A 36 2.36 3.49 2.97
N VAL A 37 2.11 2.23 3.34
CA VAL A 37 1.74 1.17 2.38
C VAL A 37 0.24 1.18 2.04
N ILE A 38 -0.62 1.78 2.88
CA ILE A 38 -2.08 1.79 2.72
C ILE A 38 -2.53 2.40 1.36
N PRO A 39 -1.98 3.55 0.91
CA PRO A 39 -2.33 4.09 -0.41
C PRO A 39 -1.90 3.18 -1.56
N LEU A 40 -0.81 2.42 -1.40
CA LEU A 40 -0.38 1.44 -2.39
C LEU A 40 -1.32 0.23 -2.44
N TRP A 41 -1.87 -0.22 -1.31
CA TRP A 41 -2.92 -1.25 -1.29
C TRP A 41 -4.13 -0.81 -2.12
N TRP A 42 -4.56 0.44 -1.95
CA TRP A 42 -5.69 1.01 -2.69
C TRP A 42 -5.41 0.99 -4.19
N TYR A 43 -4.24 1.49 -4.58
CA TYR A 43 -3.82 1.51 -5.98
C TYR A 43 -3.71 0.10 -6.57
N SER A 44 -3.24 -0.85 -5.76
CA SER A 44 -3.10 -2.25 -6.13
C SER A 44 -4.43 -2.93 -6.44
N PHE A 45 -5.44 -2.74 -5.58
CA PHE A 45 -6.78 -3.27 -5.87
C PHE A 45 -7.40 -2.67 -7.14
N ARG A 46 -7.11 -1.39 -7.41
CA ARG A 46 -7.70 -0.64 -8.52
C ARG A 46 -7.00 -0.92 -9.85
N ARG A 47 -5.67 -0.94 -9.90
CA ARG A 47 -4.87 -1.02 -11.14
C ARG A 47 -4.09 -2.33 -11.29
N GLY A 48 -4.02 -3.16 -10.26
CA GLY A 48 -3.33 -4.46 -10.25
C GLY A 48 -1.86 -4.37 -9.85
N VAL A 49 -1.16 -5.50 -9.96
CA VAL A 49 0.21 -5.67 -9.44
C VAL A 49 1.22 -4.80 -10.18
N LEU A 50 1.34 -4.95 -11.50
CA LEU A 50 2.41 -4.35 -12.29
C LEU A 50 2.49 -2.82 -12.17
N PRO A 51 1.38 -2.06 -12.29
CA PRO A 51 1.43 -0.60 -12.11
C PRO A 51 1.84 -0.21 -10.69
N THR A 52 1.47 -1.01 -9.69
CA THR A 52 1.79 -0.74 -8.28
C THR A 52 3.26 -0.96 -7.99
N VAL A 53 3.89 -1.97 -8.61
CA VAL A 53 5.34 -2.20 -8.49
C VAL A 53 6.12 -1.01 -9.03
N ILE A 54 5.75 -0.50 -10.21
CA ILE A 54 6.38 0.68 -10.81
C ILE A 54 6.19 1.90 -9.90
N LEU A 55 4.99 2.09 -9.36
CA LEU A 55 4.71 3.20 -8.46
C LEU A 55 5.47 3.07 -7.13
N ALA A 56 5.61 1.87 -6.58
CA ALA A 56 6.39 1.61 -5.37
C ALA A 56 7.86 1.97 -5.55
N LEU A 57 8.44 1.70 -6.73
CA LEU A 57 9.81 2.11 -7.07
C LEU A 57 9.97 3.63 -7.10
N ILE A 58 9.01 4.35 -7.69
CA ILE A 58 9.02 5.82 -7.70
C ILE A 58 8.87 6.34 -6.28
N CYS A 59 7.91 5.80 -5.51
CA CYS A 59 7.67 6.20 -4.14
C CYS A 59 8.88 5.96 -3.24
N SER A 60 9.62 4.85 -3.40
CA SER A 60 10.80 4.58 -2.57
C SER A 60 11.90 5.61 -2.78
N VAL A 61 12.15 6.03 -4.03
CA VAL A 61 13.11 7.09 -4.33
C VAL A 61 12.66 8.41 -3.70
N VAL A 62 11.38 8.77 -3.86
CA VAL A 62 10.85 10.03 -3.32
C VAL A 62 10.84 10.03 -1.79
N VAL A 63 10.49 8.93 -1.13
CA VAL A 63 10.49 8.82 0.33
C VAL A 63 11.91 8.95 0.90
N VAL A 64 12.89 8.24 0.34
CA VAL A 64 14.30 8.33 0.79
C VAL A 64 14.83 9.75 0.61
N THR A 65 14.57 10.37 -0.54
CA THR A 65 15.02 11.75 -0.79
C THR A 65 14.31 12.78 0.08
N ALA A 66 13.02 12.60 0.38
CA ALA A 66 12.25 13.50 1.23
C ALA A 66 12.72 13.49 2.69
N HIS A 67 13.21 12.36 3.19
CA HIS A 67 13.79 12.24 4.53
C HIS A 67 15.24 12.76 4.62
N GLY A 68 15.84 13.15 3.50
CA GLY A 68 17.14 13.84 3.48
C GLY A 68 18.34 12.94 3.79
N GLU A 69 18.18 11.62 3.76
CA GLU A 69 19.24 10.67 4.10
C GLU A 69 20.14 10.35 2.91
N TRP A 70 21.18 11.16 2.74
CA TRP A 70 22.27 10.93 1.79
C TRP A 70 23.50 10.40 2.53
N SER A 71 23.40 9.16 3.03
CA SER A 71 24.51 8.45 3.70
C SER A 71 25.26 7.53 2.74
N SER A 72 26.38 6.94 3.21
CA SER A 72 27.17 5.95 2.47
C SER A 72 26.38 4.69 2.07
N ASP A 73 25.30 4.38 2.78
CA ASP A 73 24.47 3.18 2.59
C ASP A 73 23.12 3.44 1.91
N ILE A 74 23.04 4.51 1.11
CA ILE A 74 21.82 4.90 0.40
C ILE A 74 21.22 3.77 -0.45
N VAL A 75 22.07 2.89 -1.00
CA VAL A 75 21.63 1.73 -1.80
C VAL A 75 20.88 0.72 -0.94
N SER A 76 21.40 0.41 0.24
CA SER A 76 20.78 -0.51 1.20
C SER A 76 19.47 0.06 1.72
N LEU A 77 19.45 1.34 2.08
CA LEU A 77 18.24 2.05 2.50
C LEU A 77 17.17 2.04 1.40
N LEU A 78 17.53 2.41 0.17
CA LEU A 78 16.62 2.42 -0.96
C LEU A 78 16.04 1.02 -1.22
N LEU A 79 16.87 -0.02 -1.16
CA LEU A 79 16.45 -1.39 -1.35
C LEU A 79 15.44 -1.81 -0.28
N VAL A 80 15.69 -1.52 0.99
CA VAL A 80 14.77 -1.90 2.08
C VAL A 80 13.46 -1.13 1.99
N VAL A 81 13.49 0.18 1.76
CA VAL A 81 12.29 1.00 1.57
C VAL A 81 11.49 0.50 0.37
N PHE A 82 12.17 0.19 -0.74
CA PHE A 82 11.53 -0.39 -1.91
C PHE A 82 10.89 -1.75 -1.61
N LEU A 83 11.58 -2.64 -0.89
CA LEU A 83 11.03 -3.93 -0.46
C LEU A 83 9.79 -3.76 0.44
N LEU A 84 9.80 -2.78 1.34
CA LEU A 84 8.63 -2.46 2.16
C LEU A 84 7.46 -1.95 1.30
N LEU A 85 7.70 -1.06 0.33
CA LEU A 85 6.64 -0.49 -0.50
C LEU A 85 6.13 -1.47 -1.58
N ILE A 86 6.99 -2.32 -2.16
CA ILE A 86 6.58 -3.32 -3.17
C ILE A 86 5.65 -4.37 -2.57
N SER A 87 5.74 -4.62 -1.25
CA SER A 87 4.77 -5.46 -0.55
C SER A 87 3.32 -4.98 -0.78
N GLY A 88 3.14 -3.67 -0.96
CA GLY A 88 1.85 -3.04 -1.28
C GLY A 88 1.27 -3.43 -2.63
N ALA A 89 2.03 -4.12 -3.49
CA ALA A 89 1.57 -4.66 -4.76
C ALA A 89 0.89 -6.04 -4.65
N ILE A 90 1.07 -6.76 -3.53
CA ILE A 90 0.44 -8.08 -3.29
C ILE A 90 -1.10 -8.06 -3.44
N PRO A 91 -1.83 -7.07 -2.88
CA PRO A 91 -3.28 -7.06 -3.01
C PRO A 91 -3.76 -6.97 -4.47
N GLY A 92 -2.91 -6.55 -5.39
CA GLY A 92 -3.19 -6.46 -6.82
C GLY A 92 -3.44 -7.80 -7.49
N PHE A 93 -3.00 -8.93 -6.91
CA PHE A 93 -3.39 -10.26 -7.38
C PHE A 93 -4.90 -10.50 -7.22
N PHE A 94 -5.53 -9.82 -6.24
CA PHE A 94 -6.95 -9.89 -5.98
C PHE A 94 -7.75 -8.81 -6.73
N SER A 95 -7.12 -7.91 -7.49
CA SER A 95 -7.78 -6.79 -8.19
C SER A 95 -8.96 -7.24 -9.07
N LYS A 96 -8.76 -8.25 -9.92
CA LYS A 96 -9.81 -8.79 -10.79
C LYS A 96 -11.02 -9.31 -10.02
N PHE A 97 -10.80 -10.03 -8.92
CA PHE A 97 -11.86 -10.59 -8.09
C PHE A 97 -12.58 -9.51 -7.28
N THR A 98 -11.81 -8.56 -6.74
CA THR A 98 -12.33 -7.41 -5.98
C THR A 98 -13.23 -6.55 -6.84
N ILE A 99 -12.79 -6.15 -8.03
CA ILE A 99 -13.58 -5.31 -8.95
C ILE A 99 -14.86 -6.03 -9.40
N ARG A 100 -14.80 -7.32 -9.76
CA ARG A 100 -15.98 -8.07 -10.21
C ARG A 100 -16.99 -8.31 -9.10
N THR A 101 -16.53 -8.65 -7.88
CA THR A 101 -17.44 -8.86 -6.74
C THR A 101 -18.09 -7.56 -6.32
N LEU A 102 -17.34 -6.46 -6.32
CA LEU A 102 -17.84 -5.13 -5.98
C LEU A 102 -18.85 -4.61 -7.02
N PHE A 103 -18.57 -4.79 -8.32
CA PHE A 103 -19.51 -4.44 -9.40
C PHE A 103 -20.85 -5.20 -9.25
N ASN A 104 -20.80 -6.48 -8.89
CA ASN A 104 -21.98 -7.31 -8.65
C ASN A 104 -22.62 -7.11 -7.25
N ARG A 105 -22.20 -6.09 -6.49
CA ARG A 105 -22.68 -5.78 -5.13
C ARG A 105 -22.53 -6.94 -4.13
N LYS A 106 -21.56 -7.85 -4.35
CA LYS A 106 -21.25 -8.98 -3.45
C LYS A 106 -20.28 -8.54 -2.35
N THR A 107 -20.77 -7.70 -1.44
CA THR A 107 -19.97 -7.01 -0.41
C THR A 107 -19.13 -7.96 0.45
N THR A 108 -19.69 -9.08 0.92
CA THR A 108 -18.97 -10.05 1.75
C THR A 108 -17.75 -10.64 1.03
N SER A 109 -17.90 -11.01 -0.24
CA SER A 109 -16.78 -11.53 -1.05
C SER A 109 -15.74 -10.46 -1.35
N THR A 110 -16.16 -9.21 -1.56
CA THR A 110 -15.23 -8.09 -1.74
C THR A 110 -14.42 -7.83 -0.48
N ILE A 111 -15.07 -7.83 0.70
CA ILE A 111 -14.40 -7.66 1.99
C ILE A 111 -13.37 -8.78 2.17
N LEU A 112 -13.74 -10.04 1.94
CA LEU A 112 -12.80 -11.16 2.07
C LEU A 112 -11.56 -11.01 1.18
N ASN A 113 -11.73 -10.63 -0.09
CA ASN A 113 -10.62 -10.41 -1.01
C ASN A 113 -9.69 -9.30 -0.52
N VAL A 114 -10.25 -8.19 -0.03
CA VAL A 114 -9.47 -7.05 0.45
C VAL A 114 -8.74 -7.38 1.75
N MET A 115 -9.42 -8.02 2.70
CA MET A 115 -8.83 -8.49 3.95
C MET A 115 -7.67 -9.43 3.68
N THR A 116 -7.85 -10.39 2.77
CA THR A 116 -6.82 -11.38 2.43
C THR A 116 -5.62 -10.74 1.74
N GLY A 117 -5.86 -9.89 0.73
CA GLY A 117 -4.79 -9.21 -0.01
C GLY A 117 -3.94 -8.30 0.88
N THR A 118 -4.59 -7.49 1.73
CA THR A 118 -3.90 -6.60 2.68
C THR A 118 -3.20 -7.38 3.80
N PHE A 119 -3.77 -8.51 4.26
CA PHE A 119 -3.13 -9.36 5.25
C PHE A 119 -1.84 -9.99 4.72
N LEU A 120 -1.87 -10.56 3.52
CA LEU A 120 -0.69 -11.13 2.87
C LEU A 120 0.40 -10.06 2.62
N SER A 121 -0.01 -8.86 2.23
CA SER A 121 0.91 -7.73 2.12
C SER A 121 1.57 -7.41 3.46
N SER A 122 0.77 -7.34 4.53
CA SER A 122 1.26 -7.05 5.88
C SER A 122 2.20 -8.11 6.40
N LEU A 123 1.92 -9.40 6.15
CA LEU A 123 2.84 -10.49 6.48
C LEU A 123 4.19 -10.35 5.77
N LEU A 124 4.18 -9.96 4.48
CA LEU A 124 5.43 -9.73 3.76
C LEU A 124 6.21 -8.54 4.36
N ILE A 125 5.52 -7.47 4.76
CA ILE A 125 6.15 -6.36 5.51
C ILE A 125 6.77 -6.89 6.80
N SER A 126 6.07 -7.75 7.56
CA SER A 126 6.59 -8.29 8.81
C SER A 126 7.88 -9.07 8.60
N ILE A 127 7.95 -9.86 7.52
CA ILE A 127 9.15 -10.63 7.16
C ILE A 127 10.29 -9.69 6.76
N ILE A 128 10.04 -8.73 5.88
CA ILE A 128 11.07 -7.80 5.38
C ILE A 128 11.61 -6.94 6.52
N ALA A 129 10.72 -6.31 7.29
CA ALA A 129 11.11 -5.50 8.44
C ALA A 129 11.77 -6.35 9.54
N GLY A 130 11.29 -7.57 9.80
CA GLY A 130 11.89 -8.49 10.77
C GLY A 130 13.31 -8.88 10.38
N LEU A 131 13.56 -9.18 9.09
CA LEU A 131 14.91 -9.40 8.59
C LEU A 131 15.78 -8.14 8.71
N ALA A 132 15.22 -6.96 8.43
CA ALA A 132 15.95 -5.71 8.64
C ALA A 132 16.34 -5.48 10.11
N THR A 133 15.50 -5.88 11.09
CA THR A 133 15.85 -5.79 12.52
C THR A 133 17.00 -6.70 12.95
N SER A 134 17.27 -7.76 12.20
CA SER A 134 18.39 -8.66 12.49
C SER A 134 19.76 -8.04 12.18
N ASN A 135 19.79 -6.92 11.45
CA ASN A 135 20.98 -6.14 11.17
C ASN A 135 20.89 -4.78 11.89
N ALA A 136 21.77 -4.56 12.87
CA ALA A 136 21.74 -3.38 13.74
C ALA A 136 21.87 -2.06 12.96
N ASP A 137 22.73 -2.02 11.94
CA ASP A 137 22.96 -0.79 11.15
C ASP A 137 21.71 -0.44 10.33
N LEU A 138 21.07 -1.46 9.74
CA LEU A 138 19.85 -1.32 8.96
C LEU A 138 18.66 -0.93 9.84
N ALA A 139 18.57 -1.51 11.04
CA ALA A 139 17.52 -1.21 12.01
C ALA A 139 17.59 0.23 12.50
N ASN A 140 18.80 0.72 12.84
CA ASN A 140 19.01 2.10 13.24
C ASN A 140 18.70 3.08 12.10
N THR A 141 19.11 2.74 10.88
CA THR A 141 18.81 3.55 9.69
C THR A 141 17.30 3.64 9.49
N LEU A 142 16.58 2.52 9.46
CA LEU A 142 15.12 2.51 9.30
C LEU A 142 14.38 3.30 10.39
N GLN A 143 14.86 3.21 11.64
CA GLN A 143 14.29 3.96 12.75
C GLN A 143 14.47 5.47 12.55
N HIS A 144 15.64 5.89 12.08
CA HIS A 144 15.94 7.29 11.82
C HIS A 144 15.19 7.83 10.58
N THR A 145 15.16 7.05 9.49
CA THR A 145 14.52 7.50 8.23
C THR A 145 13.00 7.47 8.30
N LEU A 146 12.41 6.38 8.82
CA LEU A 146 10.97 6.14 8.71
C LEU A 146 10.23 6.32 10.03
N ASN A 147 10.93 6.69 11.12
CA ASN A 147 10.38 6.75 12.48
C ASN A 147 9.74 5.44 12.94
N VAL A 148 10.10 4.31 12.31
CA VAL A 148 9.59 2.97 12.62
C VAL A 148 10.55 2.33 13.60
N VAL A 149 10.12 2.22 14.87
CA VAL A 149 10.92 1.52 15.87
C VAL A 149 10.67 0.03 15.78
N ALA A 150 11.66 -0.69 15.25
CA ALA A 150 11.62 -2.13 15.05
C ALA A 150 12.65 -2.79 15.99
N THR A 151 12.30 -2.92 17.26
CA THR A 151 13.21 -3.42 18.32
C THR A 151 13.24 -4.95 18.41
N SER A 152 12.22 -5.62 17.90
CA SER A 152 12.09 -7.08 17.91
C SER A 152 11.14 -7.58 16.82
N TRP A 153 11.23 -8.87 16.49
CA TRP A 153 10.27 -9.54 15.60
C TRP A 153 8.83 -9.42 16.09
N GLY A 154 8.62 -9.50 17.42
CA GLY A 154 7.29 -9.35 18.03
C GLY A 154 6.71 -7.95 17.81
N SER A 155 7.50 -6.90 18.03
CA SER A 155 7.08 -5.52 17.77
C SER A 155 6.76 -5.27 16.30
N VAL A 156 7.57 -5.80 15.38
CA VAL A 156 7.35 -5.67 13.94
C VAL A 156 6.04 -6.35 13.53
N PHE A 157 5.82 -7.57 14.01
CA PHE A 157 4.58 -8.31 13.74
C PHE A 157 3.36 -7.58 14.29
N LEU A 158 3.42 -7.06 15.52
CA LEU A 158 2.33 -6.28 16.10
C LEU A 158 2.08 -4.98 15.31
N GLY A 159 3.14 -4.23 14.98
CA GLY A 159 3.03 -2.97 14.22
C GLY A 159 2.41 -3.17 12.82
N THR A 160 2.82 -4.23 12.13
CA THR A 160 2.23 -4.63 10.84
C THR A 160 0.79 -5.11 10.98
N LEU A 161 0.44 -5.82 12.06
CA LEU A 161 -0.94 -6.24 12.35
C LEU A 161 -1.85 -5.04 12.64
N PHE A 162 -1.38 -4.04 13.38
CA PHE A 162 -2.14 -2.79 13.57
C PHE A 162 -2.29 -2.01 12.27
N THR A 163 -1.24 -1.96 11.44
CA THR A 163 -1.30 -1.34 10.12
C THR A 163 -2.34 -2.04 9.23
N TRP A 164 -2.36 -3.37 9.24
CA TRP A 164 -3.37 -4.17 8.57
C TRP A 164 -4.77 -3.85 9.08
N LEU A 165 -4.97 -3.81 10.40
CA LEU A 165 -6.28 -3.55 11.00
C LEU A 165 -6.80 -2.16 10.64
N ILE A 166 -5.94 -1.14 10.67
CA ILE A 166 -6.26 0.23 10.24
C ILE A 166 -6.66 0.24 8.75
N GLY A 167 -5.84 -0.34 7.87
CA GLY A 167 -6.15 -0.39 6.45
C GLY A 167 -7.41 -1.20 6.14
N ALA A 168 -7.60 -2.33 6.81
CA ALA A 168 -8.81 -3.16 6.71
C ALA A 168 -10.07 -2.36 7.04
N ILE A 169 -10.07 -1.62 8.15
CA ILE A 169 -11.20 -0.76 8.53
C ILE A 169 -11.45 0.30 7.45
N ILE A 170 -10.40 0.98 6.98
CA ILE A 170 -10.51 1.99 5.91
C ILE A 170 -11.15 1.39 4.66
N PHE A 171 -10.69 0.22 4.22
CA PHE A 171 -11.24 -0.44 3.03
C PHE A 171 -12.66 -0.95 3.23
N VAL A 172 -12.99 -1.50 4.39
CA VAL A 172 -14.36 -1.97 4.69
C VAL A 172 -15.33 -0.78 4.68
N VAL A 173 -14.95 0.34 5.28
CA VAL A 173 -15.73 1.59 5.23
C VAL A 173 -15.85 2.06 3.78
N MET A 174 -14.76 2.11 3.03
CA MET A 174 -14.80 2.54 1.63
C MET A 174 -15.66 1.62 0.75
N ILE A 175 -15.64 0.31 0.95
CA ILE A 175 -16.51 -0.63 0.21
C ILE A 175 -17.99 -0.33 0.48
N LYS A 176 -18.36 0.00 1.73
CA LYS A 176 -19.75 0.26 2.12
C LYS A 176 -20.24 1.64 1.67
N TRP A 177 -19.41 2.66 1.81
CA TRP A 177 -19.81 4.06 1.62
C TRP A 177 -19.44 4.61 0.24
N TRP A 178 -18.33 4.15 -0.34
CA TRP A 178 -17.80 4.67 -1.61
C TRP A 178 -17.21 3.56 -2.51
N PRO A 179 -18.05 2.63 -3.00
CA PRO A 179 -17.59 1.49 -3.81
C PRO A 179 -16.97 1.91 -5.16
N THR A 180 -17.38 3.06 -5.71
CA THR A 180 -16.77 3.62 -6.93
C THR A 180 -15.33 4.10 -6.72
N GLY A 181 -14.87 4.24 -5.48
CA GLY A 181 -13.48 4.53 -5.14
C GLY A 181 -12.52 3.36 -5.43
N LEU A 182 -13.00 2.11 -5.46
CA LEU A 182 -12.18 0.91 -5.75
C LEU A 182 -12.28 0.46 -7.21
N ILE A 183 -13.33 0.85 -7.92
CA ILE A 183 -13.55 0.49 -9.34
C ILE A 183 -13.05 1.64 -10.22
N PRO A 184 -11.99 1.45 -11.04
CA PRO A 184 -11.62 2.48 -11.99
C PRO A 184 -12.66 2.57 -13.11
N ARG A 185 -12.99 3.80 -13.54
CA ARG A 185 -13.91 4.05 -14.67
C ARG A 185 -13.44 3.37 -15.94
N PHE A 186 -12.11 3.27 -16.09
CA PHE A 186 -11.45 2.64 -17.21
C PHE A 186 -10.71 1.36 -16.79
N THR A 187 -11.46 0.34 -16.38
CA THR A 187 -10.93 -0.99 -16.05
C THR A 187 -10.93 -1.97 -17.24
N ARG A 188 -9.92 -2.85 -17.33
CA ARG A 188 -9.88 -3.99 -18.26
C ARG A 188 -10.71 -5.18 -17.75
N HIS A 189 -11.08 -5.18 -16.47
CA HIS A 189 -11.67 -6.34 -15.81
C HIS A 189 -13.20 -6.48 -16.00
N LEU A 190 -13.85 -5.45 -16.54
CA LEU A 190 -15.26 -5.41 -16.91
C LEU A 190 -15.43 -5.38 -18.44
N SER A 191 -16.53 -5.96 -18.92
CA SER A 191 -16.88 -5.96 -20.34
C SER A 191 -17.24 -4.55 -20.85
N ARG A 192 -17.24 -4.36 -22.17
CA ARG A 192 -17.54 -3.04 -22.78
C ARG A 192 -18.95 -2.54 -22.44
N ARG A 193 -19.92 -3.45 -22.26
CA ARG A 193 -21.31 -3.15 -21.86
C ARG A 193 -21.42 -2.74 -20.39
N GLU A 194 -20.72 -3.44 -19.50
CA GLU A 194 -20.67 -3.11 -18.07
C GLU A 194 -19.91 -1.80 -17.80
N ARG A 195 -18.93 -1.48 -18.66
CA ARG A 195 -18.18 -0.23 -18.56
C ARG A 195 -19.00 0.98 -19.02
N SER A 196 -19.92 0.83 -19.97
CA SER A 196 -20.77 1.94 -20.41
C SER A 196 -21.79 2.35 -19.35
N SER A 197 -22.27 1.43 -18.50
CA SER A 197 -23.16 1.82 -17.39
C SER A 197 -22.41 2.66 -16.35
N LEU A 198 -21.17 2.29 -16.02
CA LEU A 198 -20.32 3.05 -15.07
C LEU A 198 -19.89 4.45 -15.55
N LEU A 199 -20.02 4.74 -16.83
CA LEU A 199 -19.66 6.04 -17.42
C LEU A 199 -20.88 6.96 -17.60
N ASN A 200 -22.08 6.38 -17.58
CA ASN A 200 -23.34 7.09 -17.73
C ASN A 200 -24.04 7.36 -16.39
N ASP A 201 -23.62 6.66 -15.32
CA ASP A 201 -23.93 6.97 -13.92
C ASP A 201 -22.95 8.04 -13.36
#